data_AF-A0A5J4FE66-F1
#
_entry.id   AF-A0A5J4FE66-F1
#
_cell.length_a   1.000
_cell.length_b   1.000
_cell.length_c   1.000
_cell.angle_alpha   90.00
_cell.angle_beta   90.00
_cell.angle_gamma   90.00
#
_symmetry.space_group_name_H-M   'P 1'
#
loop_
_entity.id
_entity.type
_entity.pdbx_description
1 polymer ?
#
loop_
_entity_poly.entity_id
_entity_poly.type
_entity_poly.pdbx_seq_one_letter_code
_entity_poly.pdbx_strand_id
1 'polypeptide(L)'
;MTPEEEALLYPKLLRIAEYLLEQMESFYRRFHTAIQLEEQAAKLANLSPIEGLTLRLQSLMDAVLKMLEGYLQMQPHSDRNLIERAHDIEDTVWDWIYRRDVDIQTLSDVERGLADLVASEAHQHLWHMRWVENFVVVTGHYLQNKPTARRFAETLLIINALIHEITGKGQARPAIAPQKAIITVAEPLDVTARWHSTYQREGAAKKQAVRELTSTLKKSLELMTNP
;
A
#
# COMPACT_ATOMS: atom_id res chain seq x y z
N MET A 1 5.13 -21.65 20.44
CA MET A 1 6.45 -21.55 19.79
C MET A 1 7.45 -21.35 20.91
N THR A 2 8.45 -22.22 21.02
CA THR A 2 9.53 -22.04 22.00
C THR A 2 10.54 -21.02 21.45
N PRO A 3 11.30 -20.30 22.30
CA PRO A 3 12.33 -19.35 21.86
C PRO A 3 13.35 -19.96 20.87
N GLU A 4 13.64 -21.25 21.00
CA GLU A 4 14.52 -22.01 20.10
C GLU A 4 13.95 -22.19 18.69
N GLU A 5 12.63 -22.44 18.59
CA GLU A 5 11.94 -22.49 17.29
C GLU A 5 11.92 -21.12 16.61
N GLU A 6 11.74 -20.04 17.37
CA GLU A 6 11.74 -18.68 16.81
C GLU A 6 13.12 -18.30 16.23
N ALA A 7 14.19 -18.69 16.91
CA ALA A 7 15.56 -18.49 16.45
C ALA A 7 15.89 -19.23 15.14
N LEU A 8 15.21 -20.35 14.85
CA LEU A 8 15.38 -21.12 13.61
C LEU A 8 14.50 -20.62 12.45
N LEU A 9 13.33 -20.07 12.75
CA LEU A 9 12.38 -19.59 11.74
C LEU A 9 12.75 -18.20 11.21
N TYR A 10 13.32 -17.36 12.07
CA TYR A 10 13.66 -15.99 11.71
C TYR A 10 14.66 -15.88 10.53
N PRO A 11 15.78 -16.62 10.50
CA PRO A 11 16.69 -16.58 9.38
C PRO A 11 16.09 -17.10 8.07
N LYS A 12 15.13 -18.04 8.15
CA LYS A 12 14.43 -18.57 6.96
C LYS A 12 13.55 -17.50 6.34
N LEU A 13 12.80 -16.77 7.17
CA LEU A 13 11.97 -15.65 6.70
C LEU A 13 12.82 -14.57 6.04
N LEU A 14 13.96 -14.21 6.64
CA LEU A 14 14.88 -13.24 6.05
C LEU A 14 15.41 -13.69 4.70
N ARG A 15 15.78 -14.97 4.55
CA ARG A 15 16.23 -15.50 3.24
C ARG A 15 15.15 -15.43 2.17
N ILE A 16 13.90 -15.64 2.53
CA ILE A 16 12.77 -15.51 1.59
C ILE A 16 12.59 -14.05 1.17
N ALA A 17 12.62 -13.13 2.14
CA ALA A 17 12.48 -11.70 1.88
C ALA A 17 13.64 -11.16 1.03
N GLU A 18 14.86 -11.56 1.34
CA GLU A 18 16.09 -11.24 0.60
C GLU A 18 15.99 -11.71 -0.86
N TYR A 19 15.64 -12.97 -1.07
CA TYR A 19 15.47 -13.53 -2.41
C TYR A 19 14.38 -12.81 -3.21
N LEU A 20 13.24 -12.52 -2.60
CA LEU A 20 12.16 -11.79 -3.26
C LEU A 20 12.61 -10.38 -3.65
N LEU A 21 13.32 -9.68 -2.76
CA LEU A 21 13.83 -8.34 -3.03
C LEU A 21 14.85 -8.35 -4.17
N GLU A 22 15.79 -9.31 -4.19
CA GLU A 22 16.75 -9.46 -5.30
C GLU A 22 16.05 -9.66 -6.64
N GLN A 23 15.00 -10.49 -6.67
CA GLN A 23 14.22 -10.72 -7.89
C GLN A 23 13.53 -9.44 -8.36
N MET A 24 12.96 -8.65 -7.44
CA MET A 24 12.33 -7.37 -7.76
C MET A 24 13.35 -6.32 -8.24
N GLU A 25 14.47 -6.17 -7.54
CA GLU A 25 15.55 -5.26 -7.94
C GLU A 25 16.08 -5.63 -9.33
N SER A 26 16.28 -6.92 -9.61
CA SER A 26 16.71 -7.41 -10.93
C SER A 26 15.68 -7.08 -12.01
N PHE A 27 14.39 -7.32 -11.74
CA PHE A 27 13.30 -6.97 -12.64
C PHE A 27 13.31 -5.47 -12.97
N TYR A 28 13.34 -4.60 -11.97
CA TYR A 28 13.32 -3.15 -12.19
C TYR A 28 14.59 -2.64 -12.89
N ARG A 29 15.79 -3.14 -12.53
CA ARG A 29 17.03 -2.80 -13.24
C ARG A 29 16.98 -3.19 -14.71
N ARG A 30 16.34 -4.32 -15.03
CA ARG A 30 16.29 -4.86 -16.40
C ARG A 30 15.28 -4.13 -17.28
N PHE A 31 14.10 -3.84 -16.76
CA PHE A 31 12.97 -3.36 -17.57
C PHE A 31 12.65 -1.87 -17.37
N HIS A 32 13.13 -1.24 -16.30
CA HIS A 32 12.87 0.16 -15.99
C HIS A 32 14.19 0.92 -15.79
N THR A 33 14.85 1.27 -16.89
CA THR A 33 16.16 1.97 -16.89
C THR A 33 16.15 3.34 -16.22
N ALA A 34 14.96 3.94 -16.03
CA ALA A 34 14.80 5.18 -15.28
C ALA A 34 15.01 5.00 -13.76
N ILE A 35 14.90 3.77 -13.24
CA ILE A 35 15.11 3.47 -11.84
C ILE A 35 16.61 3.40 -11.56
N GLN A 36 17.12 4.41 -10.85
CA GLN A 36 18.48 4.43 -10.32
C GLN A 36 18.46 3.91 -8.88
N LEU A 37 18.74 2.62 -8.72
CA LEU A 37 19.05 2.07 -7.39
C LEU A 37 20.50 2.44 -7.08
N GLU A 38 20.71 3.45 -6.23
CA GLU A 38 22.05 3.80 -5.76
C GLU A 38 22.76 2.56 -5.21
N GLU A 39 24.05 2.38 -5.56
CA GLU A 39 24.89 1.37 -4.94
C GLU A 39 25.14 1.76 -3.47
N GLN A 40 24.33 1.20 -2.59
CA GLN A 40 24.39 1.47 -1.15
C GLN A 40 25.48 0.67 -0.45
N ALA A 41 26.46 0.11 -1.17
CA ALA A 41 27.49 -0.78 -0.62
C ALA A 41 28.18 -0.17 0.63
N ALA A 42 28.49 1.13 0.59
CA ALA A 42 29.08 1.84 1.71
C ALA A 42 28.12 2.04 2.92
N LYS A 43 26.82 2.26 2.66
CA LYS A 43 25.79 2.38 3.71
C LYS A 43 25.46 1.01 4.32
N LEU A 44 25.48 -0.04 3.52
CA LEU A 44 25.17 -1.43 3.92
C LEU A 44 26.28 -2.06 4.77
N ALA A 45 27.54 -1.63 4.61
CA ALA A 45 28.69 -2.23 5.29
C ALA A 45 28.62 -2.23 6.83
N ASN A 46 27.87 -1.29 7.41
CA ASN A 46 27.75 -1.12 8.86
C ASN A 46 26.37 -1.51 9.42
N LEU A 47 25.46 -2.02 8.58
CA LEU A 47 24.09 -2.34 8.97
C LEU A 47 23.94 -3.82 9.29
N SER A 48 23.07 -4.15 10.24
CA SER A 48 22.62 -5.53 10.41
C SER A 48 21.90 -6.01 9.13
N PRO A 49 21.81 -7.33 8.89
CA PRO A 49 21.13 -7.86 7.70
C PRO A 49 19.71 -7.30 7.49
N ILE A 50 18.98 -7.03 8.57
CA ILE A 50 17.62 -6.46 8.53
C ILE A 50 17.59 -4.99 8.23
N GLU A 51 18.50 -4.22 8.82
CA GLU A 51 18.61 -2.80 8.51
C GLU A 51 19.02 -2.62 7.05
N GLY A 52 19.92 -3.47 6.55
CA GLY A 52 20.30 -3.51 5.14
C GLY A 52 19.13 -3.89 4.21
N LEU A 53 18.38 -4.95 4.53
CA LEU A 53 17.18 -5.34 3.79
C LEU A 53 16.12 -4.23 3.80
N THR A 54 15.89 -3.61 4.95
CA THR A 54 14.90 -2.53 5.11
C THR A 54 15.29 -1.31 4.30
N LEU A 55 16.57 -0.92 4.33
CA LEU A 55 17.08 0.21 3.57
C LEU A 55 16.94 -0.02 2.06
N ARG A 56 17.33 -1.21 1.58
CA ARG A 56 17.18 -1.58 0.17
C ARG A 56 15.73 -1.61 -0.27
N LEU A 57 14.85 -2.17 0.54
CA LEU A 57 13.41 -2.19 0.28
C LEU A 57 12.85 -0.76 0.20
N GLN A 58 13.20 0.11 1.15
CA GLN A 58 12.79 1.52 1.13
C GLN A 58 13.31 2.26 -0.10
N SER A 59 14.54 1.99 -0.50
CA SER A 59 15.14 2.61 -1.68
C SER A 59 14.48 2.14 -2.97
N LEU A 60 14.16 0.85 -3.06
CA LEU A 60 13.39 0.32 -4.19
C LEU A 60 12.01 0.95 -4.26
N MET A 61 11.30 1.02 -3.12
CA MET A 61 9.99 1.67 -3.05
C MET A 61 10.06 3.14 -3.47
N ASP A 62 11.01 3.90 -2.95
CA ASP A 62 11.21 5.31 -3.33
C ASP A 62 11.47 5.47 -4.84
N ALA A 63 12.33 4.62 -5.41
CA ALA A 63 12.66 4.68 -6.83
C ALA A 63 11.47 4.31 -7.73
N VAL A 64 10.65 3.32 -7.31
CA VAL A 64 9.41 2.96 -8.00
C VAL A 64 8.41 4.11 -7.96
N LEU A 65 8.21 4.75 -6.80
CA LEU A 65 7.32 5.91 -6.68
C LEU A 65 7.80 7.07 -7.55
N LYS A 66 9.11 7.39 -7.57
CA LYS A 66 9.67 8.43 -8.45
C LYS A 66 9.44 8.14 -9.93
N MET A 67 9.55 6.87 -10.33
CA MET A 67 9.25 6.45 -11.70
C MET A 67 7.78 6.70 -12.04
N LEU A 68 6.86 6.36 -11.13
CA LEU A 68 5.43 6.60 -11.31
C LEU A 68 5.08 8.10 -11.33
N GLU A 69 5.66 8.89 -10.42
CA GLU A 69 5.51 10.36 -10.39
C GLU A 69 5.97 10.98 -11.72
N GLY A 70 7.09 10.51 -12.27
CA GLY A 70 7.59 10.95 -13.57
C GLY A 70 6.66 10.59 -14.72
N TYR A 71 6.11 9.36 -14.74
CA TYR A 71 5.12 8.93 -15.73
C TYR A 71 3.85 9.78 -15.67
N LEU A 72 3.35 10.02 -14.46
CA LEU A 72 2.13 10.81 -14.20
C LEU A 72 2.36 12.33 -14.30
N GLN A 73 3.60 12.77 -14.57
CA GLN A 73 3.99 14.19 -14.62
C GLN A 73 3.65 14.95 -13.33
N MET A 74 3.67 14.24 -12.20
CA MET A 74 3.45 14.81 -10.88
C MET A 74 4.70 15.56 -10.42
N GLN A 75 4.51 16.59 -9.60
CA GLN A 75 5.65 17.21 -8.92
C GLN A 75 6.25 16.21 -7.93
N PRO A 76 7.59 16.08 -7.85
CA PRO A 76 8.23 15.17 -6.91
C PRO A 76 7.89 15.56 -5.47
N HIS A 77 7.20 14.69 -4.74
CA HIS A 77 6.81 14.94 -3.35
C HIS A 77 7.88 14.45 -2.38
N SER A 78 9.11 14.97 -2.51
CA SER A 78 10.26 14.53 -1.71
C SER A 78 10.12 14.80 -0.20
N ASP A 79 9.18 15.65 0.19
CA ASP A 79 8.84 16.01 1.57
C ASP A 79 7.80 15.08 2.21
N ARG A 80 7.08 14.27 1.42
CA ARG A 80 6.04 13.35 1.89
C ARG A 80 6.59 11.95 2.16
N ASN A 81 5.92 11.23 3.06
CA ASN A 81 6.28 9.84 3.32
C ASN A 81 5.81 8.91 2.18
N LEU A 82 6.34 7.67 2.14
CA LEU A 82 6.04 6.71 1.05
C LEU A 82 4.54 6.38 0.91
N ILE A 83 3.80 6.35 2.02
CA ILE A 83 2.36 6.03 2.03
C ILE A 83 1.56 7.18 1.43
N GLU A 84 1.86 8.41 1.87
CA GLU A 84 1.20 9.61 1.35
C GLU A 84 1.41 9.75 -0.16
N ARG A 85 2.66 9.54 -0.62
CA ARG A 85 2.99 9.56 -2.05
C ARG A 85 2.26 8.47 -2.84
N ALA A 86 2.16 7.25 -2.29
CA ALA A 86 1.44 6.16 -2.92
C ALA A 86 -0.06 6.49 -3.09
N HIS A 87 -0.69 7.10 -2.08
CA HIS A 87 -2.07 7.57 -2.17
C HIS A 87 -2.26 8.71 -3.18
N ASP A 88 -1.36 9.69 -3.22
CA ASP A 88 -1.45 10.78 -4.21
C ASP A 88 -1.33 10.24 -5.65
N ILE A 89 -0.46 9.24 -5.85
CA ILE A 89 -0.31 8.53 -7.13
C ILE A 89 -1.60 7.77 -7.45
N GLU A 90 -2.18 7.05 -6.49
CA GLU A 90 -3.44 6.32 -6.69
C GLU A 90 -4.58 7.24 -7.12
N ASP A 91 -4.77 8.35 -6.39
CA ASP A 91 -5.77 9.36 -6.70
C ASP A 91 -5.58 9.92 -8.12
N THR A 92 -4.33 10.18 -8.51
CA THR A 92 -4.01 10.68 -9.86
C THR A 92 -4.28 9.63 -10.93
N VAL A 93 -3.95 8.37 -10.68
CA VAL A 93 -4.23 7.27 -11.61
C VAL A 93 -5.74 7.05 -11.76
N TRP A 94 -6.52 7.17 -10.70
CA TRP A 94 -7.98 7.12 -10.78
C TRP A 94 -8.53 8.22 -11.68
N ASP A 95 -7.91 9.39 -11.73
CA ASP A 95 -8.33 10.48 -12.61
C ASP A 95 -8.13 10.15 -14.08
N TRP A 96 -7.07 9.41 -14.38
CA TRP A 96 -6.75 8.96 -15.73
C TRP A 96 -7.62 7.76 -16.14
N ILE A 97 -7.97 6.88 -15.21
CA ILE A 97 -8.84 5.72 -15.46
C ILE A 97 -10.29 6.15 -15.63
N TYR A 98 -10.81 6.95 -14.70
CA TYR A 98 -12.22 7.36 -14.70
C TYR A 98 -12.48 8.64 -15.51
N ARG A 99 -11.42 9.25 -16.05
CA ARG A 99 -11.47 10.35 -17.03
C ARG A 99 -12.44 11.46 -16.65
N ARG A 100 -12.20 12.08 -15.49
CA ARG A 100 -13.01 13.18 -14.96
C ARG A 100 -13.02 14.44 -15.85
N ASP A 101 -12.12 14.49 -16.83
CA ASP A 101 -11.93 15.58 -17.78
C ASP A 101 -12.84 15.53 -19.03
N VAL A 102 -13.46 14.39 -19.33
CA VAL A 102 -14.27 14.21 -20.56
C VAL A 102 -15.66 13.66 -20.28
N ASP A 103 -16.65 14.11 -21.05
CA ASP A 103 -17.98 13.49 -21.04
C ASP A 103 -18.00 12.30 -22.00
N ILE A 104 -17.82 11.10 -21.42
CA ILE A 104 -17.76 9.81 -22.12
C ILE A 104 -18.97 9.60 -23.05
N GLN A 105 -20.15 10.16 -22.73
CA GLN A 105 -21.36 9.98 -23.55
C GLN A 105 -21.34 10.77 -24.86
N THR A 106 -20.44 11.76 -24.96
CA THR A 106 -20.34 12.66 -26.12
C THR A 106 -19.15 12.36 -27.03
N LEU A 107 -18.24 11.48 -26.60
CA LEU A 107 -17.05 11.11 -27.38
C LEU A 107 -17.42 10.25 -28.59
N SER A 108 -16.74 10.50 -29.71
CA SER A 108 -16.74 9.57 -30.84
C SER A 108 -16.06 8.24 -30.48
N ASP A 109 -16.30 7.19 -31.27
CA ASP A 109 -15.69 5.87 -31.04
C ASP A 109 -14.16 5.91 -31.02
N VAL A 110 -13.56 6.77 -31.86
CA VAL A 110 -12.10 6.93 -31.92
C VAL A 110 -11.58 7.62 -30.65
N GLU A 111 -12.21 8.69 -30.21
CA GLU A 111 -11.81 9.40 -28.99
C GLU A 111 -11.98 8.53 -27.75
N ARG A 112 -13.06 7.74 -27.70
CA ARG A 112 -13.28 6.75 -26.66
C ARG A 112 -12.18 5.69 -26.65
N GLY A 113 -11.83 5.14 -27.82
CA GLY A 113 -10.74 4.16 -27.92
C GLY A 113 -9.39 4.70 -27.44
N LEU A 114 -9.08 5.98 -27.74
CA LEU A 114 -7.88 6.64 -27.24
C LEU A 114 -7.95 6.86 -25.71
N ALA A 115 -9.13 7.19 -25.18
CA ALA A 115 -9.33 7.33 -23.74
C ALA A 115 -9.15 6.01 -23.00
N ASP A 116 -9.71 4.92 -23.53
CA ASP A 116 -9.59 3.57 -22.98
C ASP A 116 -8.13 3.08 -23.00
N LEU A 117 -7.35 3.48 -24.02
CA LEU A 117 -5.92 3.18 -24.09
C LEU A 117 -5.16 3.83 -22.92
N VAL A 118 -5.38 5.13 -22.68
CA VAL A 118 -4.76 5.85 -21.55
C VAL A 118 -5.16 5.23 -20.21
N ALA A 119 -6.45 4.91 -20.03
CA ALA A 119 -6.93 4.24 -18.83
C ALA A 119 -6.27 2.87 -18.63
N SER A 120 -6.09 2.11 -19.70
CA SER A 120 -5.44 0.81 -19.66
C SER A 120 -3.96 0.92 -19.28
N GLU A 121 -3.23 1.87 -19.86
CA GLU A 121 -1.84 2.17 -19.50
C GLU A 121 -1.73 2.54 -18.02
N ALA A 122 -2.55 3.49 -17.55
CA ALA A 122 -2.59 3.92 -16.16
C ALA A 122 -2.92 2.77 -15.20
N HIS A 123 -3.84 1.88 -15.58
CA HIS A 123 -4.18 0.70 -14.79
C HIS A 123 -3.00 -0.26 -14.62
N GLN A 124 -2.17 -0.46 -15.64
CA GLN A 124 -0.97 -1.31 -15.50
C GLN A 124 0.01 -0.72 -14.48
N HIS A 125 0.09 0.60 -14.39
CA HIS A 125 0.97 1.28 -13.43
C HIS A 125 0.54 1.13 -11.97
N LEU A 126 -0.75 0.86 -11.68
CA LEU A 126 -1.22 0.60 -10.31
C LEU A 126 -0.54 -0.61 -9.67
N TRP A 127 -0.11 -1.59 -10.46
CA TRP A 127 0.53 -2.79 -9.92
C TRP A 127 1.85 -2.48 -9.20
N HIS A 128 2.62 -1.54 -9.75
CA HIS A 128 3.86 -1.07 -9.13
C HIS A 128 3.58 -0.37 -7.79
N MET A 129 2.50 0.41 -7.71
CA MET A 129 2.07 1.11 -6.49
C MET A 129 1.61 0.13 -5.41
N ARG A 130 0.75 -0.85 -5.76
CA ARG A 130 0.27 -1.88 -4.83
C ARG A 130 1.40 -2.68 -4.17
N TRP A 131 2.49 -2.92 -4.90
CA TRP A 131 3.67 -3.52 -4.31
C TRP A 131 4.24 -2.65 -3.20
N VAL A 132 4.42 -1.34 -3.45
CA VAL A 132 4.92 -0.39 -2.44
C VAL A 132 4.06 -0.41 -1.18
N GLU A 133 2.73 -0.34 -1.30
CA GLU A 133 1.81 -0.38 -0.15
C GLU A 133 1.99 -1.66 0.70
N ASN A 134 2.05 -2.81 0.03
CA ASN A 134 2.24 -4.10 0.70
C ASN A 134 3.59 -4.17 1.43
N PHE A 135 4.64 -3.55 0.89
CA PHE A 135 5.99 -3.59 1.46
C PHE A 135 6.23 -2.57 2.58
N VAL A 136 5.56 -1.42 2.56
CA VAL A 136 5.69 -0.43 3.65
C VAL A 136 5.32 -1.05 5.01
N VAL A 137 4.30 -1.91 5.03
CA VAL A 137 3.83 -2.61 6.24
C VAL A 137 4.87 -3.59 6.81
N VAL A 138 5.82 -4.05 5.99
CA VAL A 138 6.79 -5.11 6.34
C VAL A 138 8.10 -4.55 6.91
N THR A 139 8.28 -3.22 6.97
CA THR A 139 9.58 -2.61 7.29
C THR A 139 10.11 -2.94 8.71
N GLY A 140 11.27 -3.62 8.72
CA GLY A 140 12.34 -3.73 9.74
C GLY A 140 12.01 -4.08 11.18
N HIS A 141 11.24 -3.24 11.86
CA HIS A 141 11.12 -3.27 13.32
C HIS A 141 9.94 -4.10 13.82
N TYR A 142 9.04 -4.51 12.92
CA TYR A 142 7.85 -5.25 13.30
C TYR A 142 8.19 -6.61 13.93
N LEU A 143 9.12 -7.38 13.35
CA LEU A 143 9.47 -8.70 13.88
C LEU A 143 10.56 -8.65 14.95
N GLN A 144 11.58 -7.78 14.82
CA GLN A 144 12.69 -7.70 15.76
C GLN A 144 12.25 -7.29 17.17
N ASN A 145 11.32 -6.34 17.29
CA ASN A 145 10.98 -5.77 18.60
C ASN A 145 10.18 -6.74 19.49
N LYS A 146 9.40 -7.65 18.89
CA LYS A 146 8.65 -8.72 19.58
C LYS A 146 8.44 -9.89 18.63
N PRO A 147 9.41 -10.81 18.48
CA PRO A 147 9.20 -12.04 17.72
C PRO A 147 8.08 -12.80 18.42
N THR A 148 6.96 -12.96 17.73
CA THR A 148 5.81 -13.75 18.23
C THR A 148 5.24 -14.50 17.05
N ALA A 149 4.71 -15.70 17.30
CA ALA A 149 4.05 -16.51 16.26
C ALA A 149 3.02 -15.70 15.44
N ARG A 150 2.31 -14.77 16.09
CA ARG A 150 1.37 -13.85 15.43
C ARG A 150 2.05 -12.95 14.39
N ARG A 151 3.13 -12.25 14.78
CA ARG A 151 3.83 -11.35 13.86
C ARG A 151 4.49 -12.11 12.70
N PHE A 152 5.01 -13.30 12.96
CA PHE A 152 5.50 -14.19 11.91
C PHE A 152 4.40 -14.57 10.91
N ALA A 153 3.24 -14.98 11.41
CA ALA A 153 2.10 -15.31 10.56
C ALA A 153 1.63 -14.10 9.73
N GLU A 154 1.54 -12.92 10.33
CA GLU A 154 1.16 -11.69 9.63
C GLU A 154 2.15 -11.34 8.51
N THR A 155 3.46 -11.38 8.76
CA THR A 155 4.47 -11.12 7.72
C THR A 155 4.45 -12.16 6.61
N LEU A 156 4.30 -13.45 6.96
CA LEU A 156 4.18 -14.51 5.95
C LEU A 156 2.93 -14.34 5.08
N LEU A 157 1.82 -13.89 5.66
CA LEU A 157 0.60 -13.62 4.91
C LEU A 157 0.79 -12.46 3.93
N ILE A 158 1.54 -11.42 4.30
CA ILE A 158 1.84 -10.30 3.40
C ILE A 158 2.74 -10.78 2.25
N ILE A 159 3.81 -11.53 2.56
CA ILE A 159 4.69 -12.11 1.52
C ILE A 159 3.91 -13.04 0.59
N ASN A 160 3.01 -13.86 1.14
CA ASN A 160 2.16 -14.72 0.31
C ASN A 160 1.24 -13.90 -0.60
N ALA A 161 0.59 -12.85 -0.07
CA ALA A 161 -0.26 -11.97 -0.88
C ALA A 161 0.53 -11.34 -2.04
N LEU A 162 1.74 -10.86 -1.77
CA LEU A 162 2.66 -10.35 -2.79
C LEU A 162 2.99 -11.37 -3.87
N ILE A 163 3.37 -12.60 -3.49
CA ILE A 163 3.68 -13.68 -4.45
C ILE A 163 2.45 -13.99 -5.32
N HIS A 164 1.27 -14.03 -4.72
CA HIS A 164 0.02 -14.26 -5.43
C HIS A 164 -0.32 -13.14 -6.42
N GLU A 165 -0.05 -11.89 -6.04
CA GLU A 165 -0.23 -10.73 -6.90
C GLU A 165 0.77 -10.74 -8.07
N ILE A 166 2.05 -11.03 -7.80
CA ILE A 166 3.11 -11.15 -8.82
C ILE A 166 2.80 -12.27 -9.83
N THR A 167 2.30 -13.41 -9.34
CA THR A 167 2.03 -14.59 -10.17
C THR A 167 0.66 -14.56 -10.85
N GLY A 168 -0.17 -13.55 -10.62
CA GLY A 168 -1.52 -13.44 -11.16
C GLY A 168 -2.48 -14.52 -10.65
N LYS A 169 -2.15 -15.20 -9.54
CA LYS A 169 -2.92 -16.35 -9.02
C LYS A 169 -4.09 -15.95 -8.11
N GLY A 170 -4.43 -14.66 -8.04
CA GLY A 170 -5.49 -14.12 -7.17
C GLY A 170 -5.16 -14.22 -5.68
N GLN A 171 -5.90 -13.49 -4.84
CA GLN A 171 -5.67 -13.44 -3.38
C GLN A 171 -6.18 -14.69 -2.65
N ALA A 172 -5.56 -15.85 -2.86
CA ALA A 172 -5.80 -17.00 -1.99
C ALA A 172 -4.97 -16.81 -0.71
N ARG A 173 -5.58 -16.22 0.32
CA ARG A 173 -4.94 -16.11 1.64
C ARG A 173 -5.08 -17.45 2.37
N PRO A 174 -3.99 -18.18 2.65
CA PRO A 174 -4.09 -19.46 3.34
C PRO A 174 -4.69 -19.24 4.73
N ALA A 175 -5.66 -20.07 5.10
CA ALA A 175 -6.22 -20.06 6.44
C ALA A 175 -5.17 -20.65 7.41
N ILE A 176 -4.49 -19.78 8.16
CA ILE A 176 -3.44 -20.18 9.11
C ILE A 176 -4.02 -20.86 10.36
N ALA A 177 -5.28 -20.58 10.68
CA ALA A 177 -6.01 -21.16 11.79
C ALA A 177 -7.51 -21.08 11.51
N PRO A 178 -8.37 -21.82 12.25
CA PRO A 178 -9.81 -21.58 12.25
C PRO A 178 -10.08 -20.10 12.57
N GLN A 179 -10.71 -19.39 11.64
CA GLN A 179 -11.07 -17.99 11.81
C GLN A 179 -12.53 -17.90 12.21
N LYS A 180 -12.84 -17.11 13.23
CA LYS A 180 -14.21 -16.73 13.59
C LYS A 180 -14.38 -15.24 13.30
N ALA A 181 -15.21 -14.91 12.31
CA ALA A 181 -15.67 -13.54 12.12
C ALA A 181 -16.88 -13.31 13.03
N ILE A 182 -16.83 -12.26 13.86
CA ILE A 182 -17.99 -11.76 14.59
C ILE A 182 -18.39 -10.48 13.89
N ILE A 183 -19.53 -10.51 13.21
CA ILE A 183 -20.10 -9.34 12.56
C ILE A 183 -21.13 -8.77 13.52
N THR A 184 -20.85 -7.58 14.04
CA THR A 184 -21.78 -6.81 14.85
C THR A 184 -22.19 -5.59 14.03
N VAL A 185 -23.49 -5.37 13.88
CA VAL A 185 -24.03 -4.20 13.17
C VAL A 185 -24.39 -3.14 14.21
N ALA A 186 -23.82 -1.96 14.07
CA ALA A 186 -24.11 -0.82 14.93
C ALA A 186 -25.42 -0.13 14.51
N GLU A 187 -25.90 0.78 15.35
CA GLU A 187 -26.92 1.74 14.93
C GLU A 187 -26.43 2.58 13.73
N PRO A 188 -27.27 2.77 12.70
CA PRO A 188 -26.92 3.60 11.55
C PRO A 188 -26.56 5.02 11.97
N LEU A 189 -25.46 5.55 11.41
CA LEU A 189 -25.10 6.95 11.57
C LEU A 189 -25.81 7.78 10.49
N ASP A 190 -26.68 8.70 10.90
CA ASP A 190 -27.31 9.65 9.97
C ASP A 190 -26.26 10.65 9.46
N VAL A 191 -25.88 10.47 8.19
CA VAL A 191 -24.98 11.34 7.44
C VAL A 191 -25.73 12.40 6.64
N THR A 192 -27.02 12.18 6.34
CA THR A 192 -27.84 13.09 5.52
C THR A 192 -28.13 14.37 6.27
N ALA A 193 -28.51 14.27 7.55
CA ALA A 193 -28.72 15.46 8.38
C ALA A 193 -27.44 16.31 8.50
N ARG A 194 -26.29 15.65 8.71
CA ARG A 194 -24.98 16.31 8.86
C ARG A 194 -24.48 16.94 7.56
N TRP A 195 -24.79 16.31 6.43
CA TRP A 195 -24.51 16.82 5.09
C TRP A 195 -25.16 18.19 4.88
N HIS A 196 -26.47 18.27 5.13
CA HIS A 196 -27.25 19.49 4.94
C HIS A 196 -26.95 20.56 6.00
N SER A 197 -26.71 20.20 7.26
CA SER A 197 -26.57 21.18 8.33
C SER A 197 -25.21 21.89 8.34
N THR A 198 -24.12 21.15 8.09
CA THR A 198 -22.76 21.59 8.46
C THR A 198 -21.72 21.31 7.39
N TYR A 199 -21.80 20.19 6.68
CA TYR A 199 -20.76 19.79 5.72
C TYR A 199 -20.72 20.64 4.45
N GLN A 200 -21.89 21.08 3.94
CA GLN A 200 -21.97 21.93 2.74
C GLN A 200 -21.40 23.35 2.94
N ARG A 201 -21.09 23.75 4.17
CA ARG A 201 -20.53 25.07 4.47
C ARG A 201 -19.02 25.07 4.22
N GLU A 202 -18.47 26.19 3.74
CA GLU A 202 -17.05 26.27 3.40
C GLU A 202 -16.10 26.22 4.61
N GLY A 203 -14.88 25.75 4.37
CA GLY A 203 -13.74 25.88 5.29
C GLY A 203 -13.86 25.09 6.59
N ALA A 204 -13.90 25.82 7.72
CA ALA A 204 -13.80 25.26 9.07
C ALA A 204 -15.01 24.38 9.45
N ALA A 205 -16.20 24.72 8.96
CA ALA A 205 -17.43 23.97 9.25
C ALA A 205 -17.41 22.57 8.62
N LYS A 206 -16.91 22.44 7.39
CA LYS A 206 -16.67 21.13 6.73
C LYS A 206 -15.70 20.27 7.52
N LYS A 207 -14.55 20.83 7.93
CA LYS A 207 -13.54 20.10 8.74
C LYS A 207 -14.12 19.67 10.10
N GLN A 208 -14.94 20.52 10.71
CA GLN A 208 -15.61 20.22 11.97
C GLN A 208 -16.63 19.08 11.82
N ALA A 209 -17.47 19.12 10.77
CA ALA A 209 -18.45 18.07 10.48
C ALA A 209 -17.79 16.70 10.29
N VAL A 210 -16.66 16.65 9.57
CA VAL A 210 -15.87 15.42 9.40
C VAL A 210 -15.33 14.94 10.75
N ARG A 211 -14.71 15.82 11.55
CA ARG A 211 -14.17 15.46 12.88
C ARG A 211 -15.26 14.92 13.80
N GLU A 212 -16.43 15.52 13.83
CA GLU A 212 -17.57 15.07 14.64
C GLU A 212 -18.09 13.70 14.20
N LEU A 213 -18.17 13.46 12.88
CA LEU A 213 -18.54 12.16 12.34
C LEU A 213 -17.52 11.09 12.70
N THR A 214 -16.24 11.34 12.47
CA THR A 214 -15.15 10.41 12.82
C THR A 214 -15.11 10.13 14.32
N SER A 215 -15.35 11.13 15.17
CA SER A 215 -15.45 10.95 16.63
C SER A 215 -16.65 10.09 17.02
N THR A 216 -17.81 10.30 16.38
CA THR A 216 -19.02 9.49 16.62
C THR A 216 -18.77 8.03 16.20
N LEU A 217 -18.20 7.82 15.01
CA LEU A 217 -17.83 6.50 14.49
C LEU A 217 -16.86 5.79 15.44
N LYS A 218 -15.81 6.49 15.89
CA LYS A 218 -14.84 5.94 16.85
C LYS A 218 -15.51 5.47 18.14
N LYS A 219 -16.37 6.30 18.74
CA LYS A 219 -17.11 5.92 19.96
C LYS A 219 -18.02 4.71 19.73
N SER A 220 -18.71 4.65 18.59
CA SER A 220 -19.56 3.52 18.24
C SER A 220 -18.75 2.23 18.11
N LEU A 221 -17.59 2.28 17.46
CA LEU A 221 -16.69 1.13 17.32
C LEU A 221 -16.09 0.69 18.66
N GLU A 222 -15.73 1.63 19.53
CA GLU A 222 -15.20 1.34 20.88
C GLU A 222 -16.23 0.61 21.76
N LEU A 223 -17.51 1.00 21.68
CA LEU A 223 -18.59 0.31 22.38
C LEU A 223 -18.80 -1.13 21.90
N MET A 224 -18.44 -1.43 20.66
CA MET A 224 -18.62 -2.76 20.05
C MET A 224 -17.41 -3.69 20.23
N THR A 225 -16.24 -3.15 20.62
CA THR A 225 -14.98 -3.90 20.73
C THR A 225 -14.65 -4.39 22.15
N ASN A 226 -15.37 -3.93 23.17
CA ASN A 226 -15.34 -4.45 24.54
C ASN A 226 -16.69 -5.13 24.89
N PRO A 227 -16.86 -6.45 24.63
CA PRO A 227 -18.02 -7.19 25.12
C PRO A 227 -17.97 -7.39 26.64
#